data_AF-A0ABD5Z3K4-F1
#
_entry.id   AF-A0ABD5Z3K4-F1
#
_cell.length_a   1.000
_cell.length_b   1.000
_cell.length_c   1.000
_cell.angle_alpha   90.00
_cell.angle_beta   90.00
_cell.angle_gamma   90.00
#
_symmetry.space_group_name_H-M   'P 1'
#
loop_
_entity.id
_entity.type
_entity.pdbx_description
1 polymer ?
#
loop_
_entity_poly.entity_id
_entity_poly.type
_entity_poly.pdbx_seq_one_letter_code
_entity_poly.pdbx_strand_id
1 'polypeptide(L)'
;MAGLFEDVEDAIYRDKRVLKEEYQPDEILEREDDIEEYKHALSDTLFGRSPDNVFLFGKAGVGKTAVTNYVLSELQAEAGRRETADTIDISKVNCNNERVYSTVRRLVNNLLPEHAERFPKKGPSTADAFEELYPVSRRESCASQ
;
A
#
# COMPACT_ATOMS: atom_id res chain seq x y z
N MET A 1 -22.58 32.30 -30.67
CA MET A 1 -21.57 31.25 -30.93
C MET A 1 -21.89 30.12 -29.98
N ALA A 2 -22.35 28.99 -30.50
CA ALA A 2 -22.62 27.79 -29.71
C ALA A 2 -21.33 27.33 -29.01
N GLY A 3 -21.44 26.93 -27.75
CA GLY A 3 -20.31 26.49 -26.94
C GLY A 3 -19.77 25.15 -27.44
N LEU A 4 -18.44 24.97 -27.38
CA LEU A 4 -17.70 23.78 -27.86
C LEU A 4 -18.18 22.44 -27.29
N PHE A 5 -19.00 22.43 -26.24
CA PHE A 5 -19.44 21.24 -25.52
C PHE A 5 -20.93 21.27 -25.16
N GLU A 6 -21.75 22.06 -25.87
CA GLU A 6 -23.20 22.15 -25.59
C GLU A 6 -23.99 20.86 -25.86
N ASP A 7 -23.41 19.93 -26.62
CA ASP A 7 -23.98 18.65 -27.03
C ASP A 7 -23.48 17.44 -26.21
N VAL A 8 -22.67 17.68 -25.17
CA VAL A 8 -22.12 16.60 -24.34
C VAL A 8 -23.06 16.28 -23.19
N GLU A 9 -23.86 15.22 -23.34
CA GLU A 9 -24.71 14.67 -22.28
C GLU A 9 -24.08 13.41 -21.65
N ASP A 10 -23.94 13.38 -20.32
CA ASP A 10 -23.50 12.20 -19.56
C ASP A 10 -24.71 11.38 -19.09
N ALA A 11 -25.37 10.69 -20.02
CA ALA A 11 -26.66 10.02 -19.78
C ALA A 11 -26.57 8.50 -19.52
N ILE A 12 -25.42 7.86 -19.77
CA ILE A 12 -25.27 6.40 -19.68
C ILE A 12 -24.76 5.95 -18.31
N TYR A 13 -23.90 6.75 -17.67
CA TYR A 13 -23.26 6.38 -16.42
C TYR A 13 -23.91 7.09 -15.24
N ARG A 14 -24.30 6.32 -14.22
CA ARG A 14 -24.61 6.91 -12.90
C ARG A 14 -23.34 7.38 -12.19
N ASP A 15 -22.25 6.61 -12.30
CA ASP A 15 -20.93 6.99 -11.83
C ASP A 15 -19.86 6.28 -12.68
N LYS A 16 -19.09 7.04 -13.46
CA LYS A 16 -18.03 6.50 -14.32
C LYS A 16 -16.76 6.15 -13.55
N ARG A 17 -16.60 6.65 -12.30
CA ARG A 17 -15.39 6.45 -11.50
C ARG A 17 -15.20 5.00 -11.11
N VAL A 18 -16.28 4.23 -10.92
CA VAL A 18 -16.24 2.81 -10.54
C VAL A 18 -15.58 1.91 -11.58
N LEU A 19 -15.44 2.39 -12.82
CA LEU A 19 -14.81 1.67 -13.93
C LEU A 19 -13.33 2.02 -14.10
N LYS A 20 -12.81 2.96 -13.31
CA LYS A 20 -11.40 3.36 -13.38
C LYS A 20 -10.53 2.35 -12.64
N GLU A 21 -9.27 2.20 -13.09
CA GLU A 21 -8.30 1.29 -12.46
C GLU A 21 -7.99 1.67 -11.01
N GLU A 22 -8.11 2.96 -10.65
CA GLU A 22 -7.86 3.43 -9.29
C GLU A 22 -9.05 3.23 -8.34
N TYR A 23 -10.19 2.75 -8.85
CA TYR A 23 -11.35 2.51 -8.01
C TYR A 23 -11.11 1.31 -7.09
N GLN A 24 -11.32 1.54 -5.80
CA GLN A 24 -11.30 0.50 -4.79
C GLN A 24 -12.75 0.20 -4.39
N PRO A 25 -13.26 -1.03 -4.61
CA PRO A 25 -14.60 -1.39 -4.17
C PRO A 25 -14.65 -1.58 -2.65
N ASP A 26 -15.83 -1.33 -2.07
CA ASP A 26 -16.10 -1.54 -0.65
C ASP A 26 -16.20 -3.03 -0.27
N GLU A 27 -16.46 -3.90 -1.26
CA GLU A 27 -16.58 -5.34 -1.09
C GLU A 27 -15.84 -6.06 -2.22
N ILE A 28 -15.15 -7.14 -1.87
CA ILE A 28 -14.49 -8.04 -2.82
C ILE A 28 -15.28 -9.34 -2.86
N LEU A 29 -15.79 -9.70 -4.04
CA LEU A 29 -16.58 -10.92 -4.26
C LEU A 29 -15.70 -12.07 -4.76
N GLU A 30 -16.05 -13.31 -4.41
CA GLU A 30 -15.42 -14.56 -4.89
C GLU A 30 -13.91 -14.65 -4.57
N ARG A 31 -13.51 -14.09 -3.44
CA ARG A 31 -12.12 -14.07 -2.92
C ARG A 31 -12.07 -14.35 -1.43
N GLU A 32 -13.09 -15.00 -0.88
CA GLU A 32 -13.25 -15.24 0.54
C GLU A 32 -12.08 -16.08 1.10
N ASP A 33 -11.67 -17.12 0.36
CA ASP A 33 -10.54 -17.97 0.72
C ASP A 33 -9.21 -17.20 0.72
N ASP A 34 -8.95 -16.37 -0.31
CA ASP A 34 -7.75 -15.54 -0.41
C ASP A 34 -7.70 -14.53 0.76
N ILE A 35 -8.84 -13.92 1.09
CA ILE A 35 -8.96 -12.96 2.20
C ILE A 35 -8.71 -13.65 3.54
N GLU A 36 -9.17 -14.89 3.72
CA GLU A 36 -8.95 -15.63 4.96
C GLU A 36 -7.48 -16.01 5.15
N GLU A 37 -6.79 -16.44 4.09
CA GLU A 37 -5.34 -16.69 4.13
C GLU A 37 -4.56 -15.41 4.51
N TYR A 38 -4.97 -14.29 3.93
CA TYR A 38 -4.45 -12.97 4.28
C TYR A 38 -4.63 -12.62 5.75
N LYS A 39 -5.81 -12.86 6.32
CA LYS A 39 -6.08 -12.62 7.75
C LYS A 39 -5.17 -13.47 8.61
N HIS A 40 -5.03 -14.75 8.31
CA HIS A 40 -4.13 -15.63 9.06
C HIS A 40 -2.70 -15.10 9.05
N ALA A 41 -2.17 -14.76 7.88
CA ALA A 41 -0.80 -14.28 7.72
C ALA A 41 -0.53 -12.94 8.41
N LEU A 42 -1.52 -12.03 8.45
CA LEU A 42 -1.34 -10.66 8.93
C LEU A 42 -1.85 -10.43 10.35
N SER A 43 -2.67 -11.31 10.92
CA SER A 43 -3.33 -11.11 12.22
C SER A 43 -2.36 -10.82 13.37
N ASP A 44 -1.16 -11.39 13.33
CA ASP A 44 -0.11 -11.19 14.33
C ASP A 44 0.38 -9.74 14.41
N THR A 45 0.24 -8.94 13.34
CA THR A 45 0.60 -7.51 13.33
C THR A 45 -0.21 -6.68 14.31
N LEU A 46 -1.46 -7.07 14.60
CA LEU A 46 -2.32 -6.38 15.58
C LEU A 46 -1.77 -6.49 17.01
N PHE A 47 -0.85 -7.41 17.25
CA PHE A 47 -0.25 -7.66 18.56
C PHE A 47 1.27 -7.42 18.57
N GLY A 48 1.77 -6.65 17.60
CA GLY A 48 3.17 -6.22 17.55
C GLY A 48 4.14 -7.35 17.19
N ARG A 49 3.61 -8.45 16.66
CA ARG A 49 4.39 -9.61 16.22
C ARG A 49 4.65 -9.51 14.73
N SER A 50 5.76 -10.08 14.30
CA SER A 50 6.11 -10.16 12.88
C SER A 50 5.06 -10.99 12.13
N PRO A 51 4.46 -10.48 11.05
CA PRO A 51 3.53 -11.25 10.23
C PRO A 51 4.27 -12.27 9.36
N ASP A 52 3.50 -13.20 8.79
CA ASP A 52 3.97 -14.07 7.72
C ASP A 52 4.12 -13.29 6.40
N ASN A 53 5.16 -13.65 5.63
CA ASN A 53 5.38 -13.06 4.32
C ASN A 53 4.42 -13.65 3.29
N VAL A 54 3.59 -12.81 2.67
CA VAL A 54 2.63 -13.22 1.63
C VAL A 54 3.22 -12.97 0.24
N PHE A 55 3.23 -14.01 -0.60
CA PHE A 55 3.63 -13.90 -2.01
C PHE A 55 2.46 -14.20 -2.95
N LEU A 56 1.95 -13.16 -3.60
CA LEU A 56 0.84 -13.28 -4.55
C LEU A 56 1.32 -13.46 -6.00
N PHE A 57 0.72 -14.40 -6.72
CA PHE A 57 0.99 -14.63 -8.14
C PHE A 57 -0.30 -14.81 -8.95
N GLY A 58 -0.23 -14.60 -10.26
CA GLY A 58 -1.35 -14.79 -11.19
C GLY A 58 -1.36 -13.75 -12.32
N LYS A 59 -2.27 -13.92 -13.29
CA LYS A 59 -2.39 -13.03 -14.46
C LYS A 59 -2.69 -11.57 -14.07
N ALA A 60 -2.30 -10.60 -14.91
CA ALA A 60 -2.67 -9.21 -14.71
C ALA A 60 -4.22 -9.04 -14.78
N GLY A 61 -4.77 -8.09 -14.03
CA GLY A 61 -6.20 -7.78 -14.05
C GLY A 61 -7.12 -8.71 -13.24
N VAL A 62 -6.60 -9.73 -12.53
CA VAL A 62 -7.42 -10.69 -11.76
C VAL A 62 -7.80 -10.21 -10.34
N GLY A 63 -7.54 -8.94 -10.02
CA GLY A 63 -7.92 -8.33 -8.74
C GLY A 63 -6.89 -8.41 -7.61
N LYS A 64 -5.69 -8.96 -7.83
CA LYS A 64 -4.64 -9.06 -6.78
C LYS A 64 -4.42 -7.76 -5.99
N THR A 65 -4.14 -6.67 -6.70
CA THR A 65 -3.90 -5.36 -6.08
C THR A 65 -5.12 -4.84 -5.32
N ALA A 66 -6.32 -5.08 -5.85
CA ALA A 66 -7.58 -4.64 -5.22
C ALA A 66 -7.83 -5.42 -3.92
N VAL A 67 -7.64 -6.75 -3.93
CA VAL A 67 -7.75 -7.61 -2.74
C VAL A 67 -6.72 -7.19 -1.69
N THR A 68 -5.45 -7.02 -2.08
CA THR A 68 -4.39 -6.60 -1.14
C THR A 68 -4.71 -5.26 -0.49
N ASN A 69 -5.13 -4.26 -1.29
CA ASN A 69 -5.50 -2.95 -0.75
C ASN A 69 -6.67 -3.07 0.25
N TYR A 70 -7.70 -3.85 -0.10
CA TYR A 70 -8.89 -4.05 0.72
C TYR A 70 -8.53 -4.68 2.08
N VAL A 71 -7.78 -5.79 2.07
CA VAL A 71 -7.35 -6.46 3.30
C VAL A 71 -6.51 -5.53 4.17
N LEU A 72 -5.55 -4.81 3.57
CA LEU A 72 -4.69 -3.90 4.31
C LEU A 72 -5.47 -2.71 4.90
N SER A 73 -6.46 -2.17 4.18
CA SER A 73 -7.32 -1.11 4.72
C SER A 73 -8.18 -1.61 5.89
N GLU A 74 -8.72 -2.83 5.80
CA GLU A 74 -9.48 -3.43 6.90
C GLU A 74 -8.59 -3.71 8.12
N LEU A 75 -7.36 -4.19 7.90
CA LEU A 75 -6.37 -4.40 8.96
C LEU A 75 -6.06 -3.09 9.70
N GLN A 76 -5.81 -2.00 8.97
CA GLN A 76 -5.53 -0.69 9.56
C GLN A 76 -6.76 -0.11 10.26
N ALA A 77 -7.96 -0.29 9.70
CA ALA A 77 -9.20 0.11 10.34
C ALA A 77 -9.43 -0.64 11.67
N GLU A 78 -9.11 -1.93 11.71
CA GLU A 78 -9.24 -2.74 12.92
C GLU A 78 -8.21 -2.35 13.99
N ALA A 79 -6.97 -2.07 13.59
CA ALA A 79 -5.95 -1.53 14.50
C ALA A 79 -6.40 -0.22 15.16
N GLY A 80 -7.02 0.69 14.39
CA GLY A 80 -7.56 1.95 14.93
C GLY A 80 -8.77 1.80 15.85
N ARG A 81 -9.51 0.67 15.79
CA ARG A 81 -10.66 0.41 16.67
C ARG A 81 -10.29 -0.23 17.99
N ARG A 82 -9.18 -0.99 18.04
CA ARG A 82 -8.76 -1.74 19.22
C ARG A 82 -7.79 -0.93 20.06
N GLU A 83 -8.17 -0.61 21.29
CA GLU A 83 -7.29 0.09 22.24
C GLU A 83 -6.00 -0.69 22.55
N THR A 84 -6.03 -2.02 22.41
CA THR A 84 -4.89 -2.90 22.70
C THR A 84 -4.07 -3.26 21.46
N ALA A 85 -4.44 -2.78 20.28
CA ALA A 85 -3.70 -3.10 19.06
C ALA A 85 -2.59 -2.09 18.83
N ASP A 86 -1.48 -2.58 18.27
CA ASP A 86 -0.39 -1.70 17.85
C ASP A 86 -0.77 -0.85 16.64
N THR A 87 -0.09 0.30 16.50
CA THR A 87 -0.26 1.14 15.31
C THR A 87 0.33 0.44 14.09
N ILE A 88 -0.45 0.38 13.00
CA ILE A 88 -0.05 -0.26 11.75
C ILE A 88 0.10 0.79 10.65
N ASP A 89 1.33 0.98 10.20
CA ASP A 89 1.67 1.79 9.04
C ASP A 89 1.87 0.93 7.79
N ILE A 90 1.24 1.34 6.69
CA ILE A 90 1.26 0.60 5.42
C ILE A 90 2.01 1.42 4.38
N SER A 91 3.19 0.93 3.97
CA SER A 91 3.98 1.53 2.89
C SER A 91 3.86 0.71 1.61
N LYS A 92 3.31 1.31 0.55
CA LYS A 92 3.15 0.67 -0.77
C LYS A 92 4.17 1.22 -1.76
N VAL A 93 4.93 0.33 -2.38
CA VAL A 93 5.88 0.67 -3.44
C VAL A 93 5.58 -0.15 -4.70
N ASN A 94 5.20 0.54 -5.78
CA ASN A 94 5.08 -0.08 -7.10
C ASN A 94 6.48 -0.14 -7.73
N CYS A 95 6.96 -1.36 -7.98
CA CYS A 95 8.28 -1.63 -8.54
C CYS A 95 8.29 -1.77 -10.08
N ASN A 96 7.15 -1.59 -10.75
CA ASN A 96 7.06 -1.75 -12.20
C ASN A 96 7.94 -0.72 -12.92
N ASN A 97 8.83 -1.18 -13.80
CA ASN A 97 9.83 -0.37 -14.52
C ASN A 97 10.77 0.45 -13.61
N GLU A 98 10.90 0.09 -12.33
CA GLU A 98 11.81 0.75 -11.38
C GLU A 98 13.13 -0.02 -11.25
N ARG A 99 14.21 0.70 -10.96
CA ARG A 99 15.51 0.09 -10.63
C ARG A 99 15.56 -0.22 -9.15
N VAL A 100 16.38 -1.19 -8.76
CA VAL A 100 16.59 -1.53 -7.33
C VAL A 100 16.90 -0.28 -6.49
N TYR A 101 17.84 0.56 -6.93
CA TYR A 101 18.18 1.79 -6.23
C TYR A 101 16.98 2.74 -6.07
N SER A 102 16.16 2.94 -7.10
CA SER A 102 15.02 3.86 -7.02
C SER A 102 13.93 3.32 -6.10
N THR A 103 13.68 2.00 -6.12
CA THR A 103 12.77 1.33 -5.19
C THR A 103 13.22 1.48 -3.74
N VAL A 104 14.47 1.12 -3.43
CA VAL A 104 15.02 1.22 -2.06
C VAL A 104 15.01 2.66 -1.59
N ARG A 105 15.44 3.60 -2.43
CA ARG A 105 15.36 5.04 -2.13
C ARG A 105 13.93 5.50 -1.84
N ARG A 106 12.94 5.05 -2.61
CA ARG A 106 11.53 5.39 -2.36
C ARG A 106 11.08 4.85 -1.01
N LEU A 107 11.44 3.61 -0.69
CA LEU A 107 11.13 3.00 0.60
C LEU A 107 11.76 3.76 1.77
N VAL A 108 13.07 4.07 1.69
CA VAL A 108 13.76 4.90 2.71
C VAL A 108 13.01 6.21 2.91
N ASN A 109 12.71 6.94 1.82
CA ASN A 109 12.03 8.21 1.94
C ASN A 109 10.60 8.08 2.47
N ASN A 110 9.88 7.00 2.16
CA ASN A 110 8.53 6.79 2.69
C ASN A 110 8.52 6.56 4.21
N LEU A 111 9.56 5.94 4.75
CA LEU A 111 9.68 5.63 6.18
C LEU A 111 10.40 6.74 6.97
N LEU A 112 11.02 7.71 6.29
CA LEU A 112 11.63 8.85 6.96
C LEU A 112 10.54 9.81 7.49
N PRO A 113 10.68 10.32 8.73
CA PRO A 113 9.79 11.34 9.27
C PRO A 113 9.69 12.56 8.35
N GLU A 114 8.56 13.26 8.37
CA GLU A 114 8.33 14.42 7.47
C GLU A 114 9.39 15.52 7.59
N HIS A 115 9.99 15.68 8.77
CA HIS A 115 11.01 16.68 9.06
C HIS A 115 12.45 16.20 8.79
N ALA A 116 12.65 14.93 8.45
CA ALA A 116 13.97 14.38 8.18
C ALA A 116 14.46 14.76 6.78
N GLU A 117 15.78 14.90 6.63
CA GLU A 117 16.39 15.13 5.33
C GLU A 117 16.16 13.93 4.40
N ARG A 118 15.70 14.19 3.17
CA ARG A 118 15.39 13.14 2.21
C ARG A 118 16.67 12.49 1.69
N PHE A 119 16.64 11.17 1.53
CA PHE A 119 17.75 10.44 0.92
C PHE A 119 17.97 10.93 -0.53
N PRO A 120 19.21 11.33 -0.88
CA PRO A 120 19.49 12.03 -2.12
C PRO A 120 19.23 11.14 -3.35
N LYS A 121 18.99 11.77 -4.51
CA LYS A 121 18.66 11.06 -5.77
C LYS A 121 19.89 10.45 -6.46
N LYS A 122 21.08 10.98 -6.20
CA LYS A 122 22.35 10.60 -6.83
C LYS A 122 23.47 10.77 -5.82
N GLY A 123 24.57 10.05 -6.03
CA GLY A 123 25.75 10.08 -5.16
C GLY A 123 25.94 8.75 -4.43
N PRO A 124 25.00 8.37 -3.54
CA PRO A 124 25.08 7.09 -2.84
C PRO A 124 24.90 5.89 -3.77
N SER A 125 25.55 4.79 -3.41
CA SER A 125 25.39 3.47 -4.02
C SER A 125 24.10 2.80 -3.56
N THR A 126 23.75 1.67 -4.19
CA THR A 126 22.66 0.81 -3.72
C THR A 126 22.92 0.26 -2.32
N ALA A 127 24.17 -0.05 -1.98
CA ALA A 127 24.53 -0.52 -0.65
C ALA A 127 24.26 0.57 0.40
N ASP A 128 24.67 1.81 0.13
CA ASP A 128 24.39 2.95 1.02
C ASP A 128 22.89 3.16 1.24
N ALA A 129 22.07 2.94 0.20
CA ALA A 129 20.62 3.03 0.32
C ALA A 129 20.01 1.92 1.20
N PHE A 130 20.58 0.70 1.18
CA PHE A 130 20.16 -0.38 2.08
C PHE A 130 20.63 -0.14 3.51
N GLU A 131 21.87 0.34 3.71
CA GLU A 131 22.39 0.73 5.02
C GLU A 131 21.54 1.82 5.68
N GLU A 132 21.01 2.76 4.89
CA GLU A 132 20.07 3.77 5.40
C GLU A 132 18.67 3.18 5.68
N LEU A 133 18.24 2.15 4.94
CA LEU A 133 16.92 1.55 5.13
C LEU A 133 16.77 0.81 6.46
N TYR A 134 17.80 0.06 6.87
CA TYR A 134 17.76 -0.76 8.09
C TYR A 134 17.47 0.01 9.40
N PRO A 135 18.09 1.16 9.69
CA PRO A 135 17.79 1.91 10.91
C PRO A 135 16.40 2.55 10.85
N VAL A 136 15.96 3.02 9.68
CA VAL A 136 14.66 3.67 9.52
C VAL A 136 13.54 2.66 9.72
N SER A 137 13.68 1.43 9.21
CA SER A 137 12.66 0.37 9.41
C SER A 137 12.55 -0.12 10.85
N ARG A 138 13.63 -0.08 11.64
CA ARG A 138 13.58 -0.46 13.06
C ARG A 138 13.01 0.62 13.98
N ARG A 139 13.08 1.89 13.58
CA ARG A 139 12.56 3.00 14.40
C ARG A 139 11.05 2.93 14.55
N GLU A 140 10.33 2.55 13.51
CA GLU A 140 8.87 2.39 13.59
C GLU A 140 8.48 1.18 14.46
N SER A 141 9.21 0.06 14.41
CA SER A 141 8.96 -1.07 15.32
C SER A 141 9.18 -0.79 16.81
N CYS A 142 10.01 0.20 17.16
CA CYS A 142 10.26 0.56 18.57
C CYS A 142 9.43 1.76 19.06
N ALA A 143 8.82 2.54 18.17
CA ALA A 143 8.01 3.70 18.57
C ALA A 143 6.62 3.31 19.12
N SER A 144 6.20 2.07 18.87
CA SER A 144 4.91 1.51 19.32
C SER A 144 4.96 0.78 20.67
N GLN A 145 6.09 0.78 21.37
CA GLN A 145 6.25 0.20 22.72
C GLN A 145 6.31 1.27 23.81
#